data_AF-A0A418UQ55-F1
#
_entry.id   AF-A0A418UQ55-F1
#
_cell.length_a   1.000
_cell.length_b   1.000
_cell.length_c   1.000
_cell.angle_alpha   90.00
_cell.angle_beta   90.00
_cell.angle_gamma   90.00
#
_symmetry.space_group_name_H-M   'P 1'
#
loop_
_entity.id
_entity.type
_entity.pdbx_description
1 polymer ?
#
loop_
_entity_poly.entity_id
_entity_poly.type
_entity_poly.pdbx_seq_one_letter_code
_entity_poly.pdbx_strand_id
1 'polypeptide(L)'
;MADLSISPDTLNSAASKADAASGELSGADFPEVSGLDRSTGLVSQAVSALSSRTTSTATGLTNIASSLRRAGADFVEVDEASAQGARQLEGEPY
;
A
#
# COMPACT_ATOMS: atom_id res chain seq x y z
N MET A 1 -18.93 -7.21 -20.80
CA MET A 1 -17.69 -7.64 -20.11
C MET A 1 -17.10 -6.39 -19.50
N ALA A 2 -17.05 -6.29 -18.17
CA ALA A 2 -16.34 -5.20 -17.53
C ALA A 2 -14.86 -5.45 -17.79
N ASP A 3 -14.29 -4.69 -18.72
CA ASP A 3 -12.84 -4.65 -18.90
C ASP A 3 -12.27 -4.20 -17.55
N LEU A 4 -11.67 -5.13 -16.82
CA LEU A 4 -10.97 -4.86 -15.59
C LEU A 4 -9.62 -4.23 -15.99
N SER A 5 -9.66 -3.08 -16.69
CA SER A 5 -8.52 -2.23 -16.98
C SER A 5 -8.03 -1.67 -15.65
N ILE A 6 -7.31 -2.52 -14.92
CA ILE A 6 -6.46 -2.10 -13.82
C ILE A 6 -5.28 -1.43 -14.49
N SER A 7 -5.43 -0.15 -14.81
CA SER A 7 -4.35 0.67 -15.32
C SER A 7 -3.27 0.82 -14.24
N PRO A 8 -1.97 0.88 -14.60
CA PRO A 8 -0.89 1.11 -13.64
C PRO A 8 -1.09 2.40 -12.84
N ASP A 9 -1.78 3.39 -13.42
CA ASP A 9 -2.18 4.63 -12.74
C ASP A 9 -3.16 4.39 -11.58
N THR A 10 -4.15 3.50 -11.77
CA THR A 10 -5.10 3.10 -10.73
C THR A 10 -4.39 2.36 -9.58
N LEU A 11 -3.42 1.50 -9.91
CA LEU A 11 -2.59 0.81 -8.92
C LEU A 11 -1.71 1.79 -8.13
N ASN A 12 -1.09 2.76 -8.81
CA ASN A 12 -0.27 3.78 -8.16
C ASN A 12 -1.10 4.74 -7.30
N SER A 13 -2.31 5.08 -7.72
CA SER A 13 -3.27 5.87 -6.93
C SER A 13 -3.71 5.12 -5.67
N ALA A 14 -4.00 3.81 -5.78
CA ALA A 14 -4.32 2.97 -4.64
C ALA A 14 -3.13 2.81 -3.68
N ALA A 15 -1.90 2.65 -4.21
CA ALA A 15 -0.68 2.62 -3.42
C ALA A 15 -0.48 3.92 -2.64
N SER A 16 -0.67 5.07 -3.29
CA SER A 16 -0.53 6.39 -2.65
C SER A 16 -1.55 6.60 -1.52
N LYS A 17 -2.78 6.11 -1.67
CA LYS A 17 -3.79 6.12 -0.60
C LYS A 17 -3.41 5.23 0.57
N ALA A 18 -2.83 4.06 0.30
CA ALA A 18 -2.34 3.16 1.33
C ALA A 18 -1.12 3.75 2.08
N ASP A 19 -0.18 4.39 1.38
CA ASP A 19 0.93 5.15 1.99
C ASP A 19 0.42 6.28 2.89
N ALA A 20 -0.54 7.09 2.41
CA ALA A 20 -1.14 8.17 3.19
C ALA A 20 -1.80 7.66 4.48
N ALA A 21 -2.64 6.62 4.37
CA ALA A 21 -3.27 6.00 5.53
C ALA A 21 -2.25 5.38 6.49
N SER A 22 -1.16 4.80 5.98
CA SER A 22 -0.05 4.29 6.81
C SER A 22 0.63 5.43 7.57
N GLY A 23 0.86 6.56 6.92
CA GLY A 23 1.44 7.76 7.53
C GLY A 23 0.56 8.33 8.64
N GLU A 24 -0.75 8.43 8.42
CA GLU A 24 -1.71 8.88 9.44
C GLU A 24 -1.75 7.93 10.65
N LEU A 25 -1.71 6.62 10.41
CA LEU A 25 -1.68 5.61 11.48
C LEU A 25 -0.34 5.64 12.25
N SER A 26 0.78 5.80 11.55
CA SER A 26 2.10 5.91 12.18
C SER A 26 2.29 7.21 12.96
N GLY A 27 1.59 8.28 12.57
CA GLY A 27 1.59 9.56 13.26
C GLY A 27 0.57 9.66 14.39
N ALA A 28 -0.24 8.61 14.62
CA ALA A 28 -1.18 8.58 15.73
C ALA A 28 -0.43 8.53 17.06
N ASP A 29 -0.54 9.61 17.83
CA ASP A 29 0.01 9.68 19.18
C ASP A 29 -0.90 8.90 20.15
N PHE A 30 -0.32 7.97 20.88
CA PHE A 30 -1.01 7.19 21.90
C PHE A 30 -0.52 7.68 23.27
N PRO A 31 -1.31 8.49 23.99
CA PRO A 31 -0.86 9.06 25.25
C PRO A 31 -0.57 7.96 26.26
N GLU A 32 0.62 8.00 26.85
CA GLU A 32 1.03 7.05 27.88
C GLU A 32 0.23 7.32 29.16
N VAL A 33 -0.65 6.39 29.53
CA VAL A 33 -1.53 6.60 30.68
C VAL A 33 -0.77 6.27 31.97
N SER A 34 -0.09 7.27 32.50
CA SER A 34 0.69 7.19 33.73
C SER A 34 -0.14 7.67 34.93
N GLY A 35 -0.64 6.74 35.74
CA GLY A 35 -1.39 7.07 36.96
C GLY A 35 -1.89 5.81 37.67
N LEU A 36 -1.36 5.52 38.85
CA LEU A 36 -1.57 4.29 39.61
C LEU A 36 -3.04 4.13 40.09
N ASP A 37 -3.89 3.50 39.27
CA ASP A 37 -5.16 2.89 39.67
C ASP A 37 -5.45 1.67 38.77
N ARG A 38 -6.19 0.67 39.28
CA ARG A 38 -6.53 -0.56 38.53
C ARG A 38 -7.30 -0.24 37.24
N SER A 39 -8.06 0.85 37.22
CA SER A 39 -8.77 1.36 36.03
C SER A 39 -7.81 1.84 34.95
N THR A 40 -6.74 2.53 35.34
CA THR A 40 -5.70 3.03 34.44
C THR A 40 -4.88 1.90 33.80
N GLY A 41 -4.69 0.79 34.50
CA GLY A 41 -4.00 -0.40 33.97
C GLY A 41 -4.75 -1.09 32.82
N LEU A 42 -6.09 -1.06 32.83
CA LEU A 42 -6.91 -1.55 31.71
C LEU A 42 -6.85 -0.59 30.52
N VAL A 43 -6.87 0.71 30.79
CA VAL A 43 -6.76 1.74 29.73
C VAL A 43 -5.37 1.69 29.08
N SER A 44 -4.28 1.59 29.84
CA SER A 44 -2.93 1.44 29.29
C SER A 44 -2.77 0.17 28.45
N GLN A 45 -3.38 -0.95 28.86
CA GLN A 45 -3.39 -2.16 28.03
C GLN A 45 -4.22 -1.99 26.75
N ALA A 46 -5.37 -1.33 26.83
CA ALA A 46 -6.21 -1.05 25.66
C ALA A 46 -5.50 -0.10 24.68
N VAL A 47 -4.85 0.95 25.17
CA VAL A 47 -4.05 1.90 24.39
C VAL A 47 -2.84 1.19 23.76
N SER A 48 -2.14 0.35 24.51
CA SER A 48 -1.01 -0.45 23.98
C SER A 48 -1.47 -1.43 22.90
N ALA A 49 -2.60 -2.12 23.10
CA ALA A 49 -3.17 -3.02 22.11
C ALA A 49 -3.64 -2.28 20.85
N LEU A 50 -4.22 -1.08 21.01
CA LEU A 50 -4.62 -0.22 19.91
C LEU A 50 -3.40 0.27 19.13
N SER A 51 -2.37 0.78 19.82
CA SER A 51 -1.09 1.21 19.22
C SER A 51 -0.43 0.09 18.42
N SER A 52 -0.38 -1.13 18.99
CA SER A 52 0.17 -2.31 18.31
C SER A 52 -0.64 -2.69 17.06
N ARG A 53 -1.98 -2.65 17.12
CA ARG A 53 -2.85 -2.88 15.97
C ARG A 53 -2.68 -1.81 14.89
N THR A 54 -2.60 -0.55 15.29
CA THR A 54 -2.37 0.60 14.40
C THR A 54 -1.03 0.46 13.67
N THR A 55 0.04 0.14 14.40
CA THR A 55 1.38 -0.10 13.82
C THR A 55 1.37 -1.28 12.85
N SER A 56 0.72 -2.38 13.22
CA SER A 56 0.59 -3.57 12.36
C SER A 56 -0.21 -3.25 11.07
N THR A 57 -1.28 -2.45 11.20
CA THR A 57 -2.09 -2.00 10.07
C THR A 57 -1.32 -1.06 9.15
N ALA A 58 -0.57 -0.12 9.70
CA ALA A 58 0.30 0.77 8.95
C ALA A 58 1.34 -0.03 8.15
N THR A 59 2.00 -1.00 8.79
CA THR A 59 2.97 -1.88 8.13
C THR A 59 2.32 -2.70 7.02
N GLY A 60 1.11 -3.23 7.26
CA GLY A 60 0.34 -3.96 6.26
C GLY A 60 -0.01 -3.11 5.03
N LEU A 61 -0.43 -1.86 5.26
CA LEU A 61 -0.76 -0.91 4.20
C LEU A 61 0.49 -0.51 3.39
N THR A 62 1.65 -0.29 4.03
CA THR A 62 2.92 -0.08 3.32
C THR A 62 3.28 -1.26 2.41
N ASN A 63 3.10 -2.50 2.90
CA ASN A 63 3.36 -3.71 2.10
C ASN A 63 2.40 -3.83 0.90
N ILE A 64 1.12 -3.48 1.09
CA ILE A 64 0.13 -3.43 0.02
C ILE A 64 0.51 -2.36 -1.02
N ALA A 65 0.88 -1.16 -0.57
CA ALA A 65 1.34 -0.09 -1.46
C ALA A 65 2.56 -0.52 -2.29
N SER A 66 3.54 -1.19 -1.66
CA SER A 66 4.71 -1.73 -2.37
C SER A 66 4.33 -2.81 -3.38
N SER A 67 3.37 -3.68 -3.06
CA SER A 67 2.89 -4.73 -3.97
C SER A 67 2.15 -4.14 -5.17
N LEU A 68 1.31 -3.12 -4.94
CA LEU A 68 0.59 -2.40 -5.99
C LEU A 68 1.56 -1.65 -6.93
N ARG A 69 2.60 -1.01 -6.38
CA ARG A 69 3.61 -0.31 -7.17
C ARG A 69 4.43 -1.28 -8.03
N ARG A 70 4.77 -2.47 -7.49
CA ARG A 70 5.42 -3.55 -8.27
C ARG A 70 4.51 -4.03 -9.40
N ALA A 71 3.26 -4.37 -9.09
CA ALA A 71 2.29 -4.80 -10.10
C ALA A 71 2.09 -3.76 -11.22
N GLY A 72 2.08 -2.47 -10.89
CA GLY A 72 2.04 -1.40 -11.89
C GLY A 72 3.30 -1.35 -12.77
N ALA A 73 4.48 -1.54 -12.18
CA ALA A 73 5.74 -1.58 -12.92
C ALA A 73 5.83 -2.81 -13.85
N ASP A 74 5.46 -4.00 -13.36
CA ASP A 74 5.37 -5.23 -14.17
C ASP A 74 4.44 -5.04 -15.37
N PHE A 75 3.30 -4.34 -15.19
CA PHE A 75 2.35 -4.08 -16.27
C PHE A 75 2.94 -3.19 -17.37
N VAL A 76 3.68 -2.14 -16.99
CA VAL A 76 4.38 -1.25 -17.93
C VAL A 76 5.48 -1.99 -18.67
N GLU A 77 6.27 -2.81 -17.97
CA GLU A 77 7.36 -3.59 -18.56
C GLU A 77 6.84 -4.58 -19.62
N VAL A 78 5.74 -5.27 -19.33
CA VAL A 78 5.09 -6.18 -20.29
C VAL A 78 4.53 -5.42 -21.49
N ASP A 79 3.92 -4.25 -21.28
CA ASP A 79 3.41 -3.41 -22.37
C ASP A 79 4.54 -2.94 -23.29
N GLU A 80 5.65 -2.43 -22.72
CA GLU A 80 6.82 -2.02 -23.50
C GLU A 80 7.45 -3.19 -24.26
N ALA A 81 7.58 -4.37 -23.64
CA ALA A 81 8.09 -5.57 -24.29
C ALA A 81 7.19 -6.00 -25.46
N SER A 82 5.87 -5.92 -25.29
CA SER A 82 4.90 -6.24 -26.34
C SER A 82 4.96 -5.24 -27.50
N ALA A 83 5.09 -3.94 -27.20
CA ALA A 83 5.22 -2.88 -28.19
C ALA A 83 6.54 -2.99 -28.99
N GLN A 84 7.63 -3.36 -28.32
CA GLN A 84 8.91 -3.63 -28.98
C GLN A 84 8.85 -4.88 -29.87
N GLY A 85 8.19 -5.94 -29.41
CA GLY A 85 7.96 -7.16 -30.21
C GLY A 85 7.12 -6.89 -31.45
N ALA A 86 6.05 -6.08 -31.33
CA ALA A 86 5.23 -5.67 -32.46
C ALA A 86 6.03 -4.85 -33.49
N ARG A 87 6.85 -3.90 -33.05
CA ARG A 87 7.72 -3.11 -33.95
C ARG A 87 8.78 -3.94 -34.67
N GLN A 88 9.28 -5.02 -34.06
CA GLN A 88 10.22 -5.93 -34.73
C GLN A 88 9.53 -6.75 -35.84
N LEU A 89 8.25 -7.09 -35.69
CA LEU A 89 7.47 -7.81 -36.71
C LEU A 89 7.04 -6.91 -37.86
N GLU A 90 6.82 -5.61 -37.62
CA GLU A 90 6.47 -4.62 -38.66
C GLU A 90 7.70 -4.10 -39.44
N GLY A 91 8.91 -4.41 -38.97
CA GLY A 91 10.18 -3.91 -39.52
C GLY A 91 10.82 -4.76 -40.64
N GLU A 92 10.21 -5.88 -41.07
CA GLU A 92 10.69 -6.66 -42.22
C GLU A 92 9.90 -6.33 -43.50
N PRO A 93 10.41 -5.45 -44.39
CA PRO A 93 10.00 -5.44 -45.78
C PRO A 93 10.74 -6.54 -46.55
N TYR A 94 9.99 -7.44 -47.18
CA TYR A 94 10.46 -8.31 -48.27
C TYR A 94 10.92 -7.49 -49.49
#